data_AF-A0AAP2AI59-F1
#
_entry.id   AF-A0AAP2AI59-F1
#
_cell.length_a   1.000
_cell.length_b   1.000
_cell.length_c   1.000
_cell.angle_alpha   90.00
_cell.angle_beta   90.00
_cell.angle_gamma   90.00
#
_symmetry.space_group_name_H-M   'P 1'
#
loop_
_entity.id
_entity.type
_entity.pdbx_description
1 polymer ?
#
loop_
_entity_poly.entity_id
_entity_poly.type
_entity_poly.pdbx_seq_one_letter_code
_entity_poly.pdbx_strand_id
1 'polypeptide(L)'
;VEHQQKMLLSIARFIYLNEELQPAQIGVKREVTIPLPEADHNYRADYVMRNFSGNKKVDEILLEMQGGGETSDTKKISDHVVGWAALENPTNAVLRQSVKANTLETNAWRRQQEQFLVKGNVVDQTGGKIVFAVGSLLYDYLYKRIRNASLRDLKKHNWTLCLLPIKEKTERTIISGPVNFEIDEEKVIFTNYSTFVRFLTDQGYPCPEIFEGVFTLLNNTTIKV
;
A
#
# COMPACT_ATOMS: atom_id res chain seq x y z
N VAL A 1 5.89 -11.12 -16.51
CA VAL A 1 5.96 -12.55 -16.10
C VAL A 1 4.54 -13.04 -15.84
N GLU A 2 4.22 -14.30 -16.13
CA GLU A 2 2.84 -14.85 -16.03
C GLU A 2 2.18 -14.59 -14.67
N HIS A 3 2.92 -14.80 -13.57
CA HIS A 3 2.43 -14.53 -12.22
C HIS A 3 1.97 -13.07 -12.01
N GLN A 4 2.73 -12.10 -12.53
CA GLN A 4 2.35 -10.68 -12.46
C GLN A 4 1.11 -10.38 -13.30
N GLN A 5 0.98 -11.00 -14.48
CA GLN A 5 -0.20 -10.84 -15.33
C GLN A 5 -1.45 -11.37 -14.65
N LYS A 6 -1.37 -12.53 -13.97
CA LYS A 6 -2.47 -13.10 -13.18
C LYS A 6 -2.89 -12.17 -12.05
N MET A 7 -1.94 -11.61 -11.31
CA MET A 7 -2.22 -10.65 -10.24
C MET A 7 -2.91 -9.39 -10.77
N LEU A 8 -2.34 -8.77 -11.82
CA LEU A 8 -2.92 -7.56 -12.42
C LEU A 8 -4.32 -7.81 -12.99
N LEU A 9 -4.56 -8.99 -13.58
CA LEU A 9 -5.90 -9.38 -14.04
C LEU A 9 -6.88 -9.58 -12.88
N SER A 10 -6.44 -10.21 -11.78
CA SER A 10 -7.26 -10.37 -10.57
C SER A 10 -7.65 -9.01 -9.99
N ILE A 11 -6.69 -8.10 -9.87
CA ILE A 11 -6.93 -6.70 -9.46
C ILE A 11 -7.92 -6.02 -10.42
N ALA A 12 -7.71 -6.14 -11.74
CA ALA A 12 -8.57 -5.54 -12.74
C ALA A 12 -10.02 -6.03 -12.65
N ARG A 13 -10.23 -7.35 -12.57
CA ARG A 13 -11.56 -7.96 -12.42
C ARG A 13 -12.27 -7.43 -11.18
N PHE A 14 -11.54 -7.32 -10.09
CA PHE A 14 -12.07 -6.86 -8.82
C PHE A 14 -12.42 -5.36 -8.83
N ILE A 15 -11.54 -4.49 -9.32
CA ILE A 15 -11.76 -3.03 -9.32
C ILE A 15 -12.79 -2.58 -10.36
N TYR A 16 -12.83 -3.24 -11.53
CA TYR A 16 -13.82 -2.95 -12.58
C TYR A 16 -15.14 -3.70 -12.38
N LEU A 17 -15.26 -4.50 -11.31
CA LEU A 17 -16.44 -5.30 -10.97
C LEU A 17 -16.90 -6.17 -12.15
N ASN A 18 -15.95 -6.80 -12.83
CA ASN A 18 -16.20 -7.65 -13.99
C ASN A 18 -15.33 -8.90 -13.91
N GLU A 19 -15.89 -10.02 -13.47
CA GLU A 19 -15.17 -11.30 -13.34
C GLU A 19 -14.83 -11.94 -14.70
N GLU A 20 -15.61 -11.64 -15.74
CA GLU A 20 -15.44 -12.17 -17.09
C GLU A 20 -14.41 -11.42 -17.93
N LEU A 21 -13.79 -10.39 -17.35
CA LEU A 21 -12.77 -9.57 -18.00
C LEU A 21 -11.61 -10.45 -18.49
N GLN A 22 -11.27 -10.30 -19.77
CA GLN A 22 -10.22 -11.06 -20.43
C GLN A 22 -8.90 -10.28 -20.43
N PRO A 23 -7.73 -10.96 -20.40
CA PRO A 23 -6.43 -10.29 -20.46
C PRO A 23 -6.27 -9.30 -21.61
N ALA A 24 -6.82 -9.64 -22.79
CA ALA A 24 -6.75 -8.80 -23.99
C ALA A 24 -7.58 -7.51 -23.90
N GLN A 25 -8.45 -7.39 -22.89
CA GLN A 25 -9.28 -6.21 -22.65
C GLN A 25 -8.66 -5.25 -21.64
N ILE A 26 -7.47 -5.55 -21.10
CA ILE A 26 -6.80 -4.72 -20.11
C ILE A 26 -5.46 -4.24 -20.64
N GLY A 27 -5.32 -2.92 -20.74
CA GLY A 27 -4.03 -2.29 -21.03
C GLY A 27 -3.37 -1.85 -19.74
N VAL A 28 -2.05 -2.08 -19.66
CA VAL A 28 -1.23 -1.67 -18.54
C VAL A 28 0.01 -0.94 -19.07
N LYS A 29 0.23 0.27 -18.59
CA LYS A 29 1.48 1.01 -18.79
C LYS A 29 2.27 0.95 -17.49
N ARG A 30 3.54 0.54 -17.55
CA ARG A 30 4.40 0.36 -16.36
C ARG A 30 5.28 1.58 -16.13
N GLU A 31 5.67 1.84 -14.88
CA GLU A 31 6.68 2.85 -14.50
C GLU A 31 6.37 4.24 -15.09
N VAL A 32 5.11 4.65 -14.99
CA VAL A 32 4.59 5.86 -15.64
C VAL A 32 5.11 7.08 -14.91
N THR A 33 5.84 7.94 -15.61
CA THR A 33 6.32 9.20 -15.06
C THR A 33 5.14 10.12 -14.76
N ILE A 34 5.10 10.60 -13.52
CA ILE A 34 4.19 11.63 -13.05
C ILE A 34 5.01 12.92 -12.95
N PRO A 35 4.78 13.90 -13.84
CA PRO A 35 5.50 15.14 -13.80
C PRO A 35 5.12 15.95 -12.56
N LEU A 36 6.11 16.53 -11.90
CA LEU A 36 5.92 17.54 -10.86
C LEU A 36 6.57 18.84 -11.31
N PRO A 37 5.78 19.78 -11.86
CA PRO A 37 6.32 21.05 -12.35
C PRO A 37 7.03 21.88 -11.27
N GLU A 38 6.66 21.69 -10.00
CA GLU A 38 7.19 22.44 -8.85
C GLU A 38 8.41 21.77 -8.19
N ALA A 39 8.88 20.62 -8.68
CA ALA A 39 10.00 19.88 -8.09
C ALA A 39 11.10 19.56 -9.12
N ASP A 40 12.35 19.48 -8.66
CA ASP A 40 13.50 19.10 -9.50
C ASP A 40 13.50 17.61 -9.91
N HIS A 41 12.48 16.85 -9.51
CA HIS A 41 12.37 15.42 -9.78
C HIS A 41 10.93 15.00 -10.09
N ASN A 42 10.80 13.91 -10.85
CA ASN A 42 9.51 13.30 -11.19
C ASN A 42 9.23 12.07 -10.33
N TYR A 43 7.94 11.81 -10.11
CA TYR A 43 7.50 10.55 -9.50
C TYR A 43 7.25 9.50 -10.58
N ARG A 44 7.16 8.25 -10.17
CA ARG A 44 6.79 7.13 -11.04
C ARG A 44 5.68 6.32 -10.41
N ALA A 45 4.59 6.13 -11.14
CA ALA A 45 3.59 5.14 -10.78
C ALA A 45 4.00 3.76 -11.27
N ASP A 46 3.72 2.73 -10.47
CA ASP A 46 4.01 1.35 -10.85
C ASP A 46 3.23 0.99 -12.11
N TYR A 47 1.94 1.29 -12.13
CA TYR A 47 1.05 0.99 -13.24
C TYR A 47 -0.01 2.07 -13.49
N VAL A 48 -0.31 2.30 -14.77
CA VAL A 48 -1.59 2.86 -15.21
C VAL A 48 -2.36 1.75 -15.92
N MET A 49 -3.56 1.46 -15.43
CA MET A 49 -4.44 0.41 -15.91
C MET A 49 -5.68 1.01 -16.59
N ARG A 50 -6.09 0.41 -17.71
CA ARG A 50 -7.26 0.81 -18.47
C ARG A 50 -8.07 -0.40 -18.90
N ASN A 51 -9.39 -0.30 -18.74
CA ASN A 51 -10.34 -1.26 -19.24
C ASN A 51 -10.83 -0.87 -20.65
N PHE A 52 -10.63 -1.77 -21.61
CA PHE A 52 -11.07 -1.64 -23.00
C PHE A 52 -12.28 -2.54 -23.32
N SER A 53 -12.93 -3.14 -22.32
CA SER A 53 -14.17 -3.88 -22.50
C SER A 53 -15.34 -2.92 -22.70
N GLY A 54 -15.94 -2.93 -23.90
CA GLY A 54 -17.17 -2.19 -24.23
C GLY A 54 -16.97 -0.71 -24.59
N ASN A 55 -18.08 -0.06 -24.99
CA ASN A 55 -18.10 1.34 -25.50
C ASN A 55 -18.26 2.41 -24.40
N LYS A 56 -18.14 2.06 -23.12
CA LYS A 56 -18.28 3.03 -22.01
C LYS A 56 -16.96 3.78 -21.78
N LYS A 57 -17.05 4.91 -21.05
CA LYS A 57 -15.90 5.72 -20.65
C LYS A 57 -14.82 4.82 -20.03
N VAL A 58 -13.60 4.90 -20.56
CA VAL A 58 -12.45 4.15 -20.04
C VAL A 58 -12.16 4.66 -18.63
N ASP A 59 -12.34 3.80 -17.63
CA ASP A 59 -11.91 4.09 -16.27
C ASP A 59 -10.38 4.00 -16.21
N GLU A 60 -9.75 5.16 -16.05
CA GLU A 60 -8.31 5.31 -15.94
C GLU A 60 -7.88 5.13 -14.48
N ILE A 61 -7.10 4.09 -14.22
CA ILE A 61 -6.67 3.72 -12.88
C ILE A 61 -5.17 3.88 -12.77
N LEU A 62 -4.72 4.65 -11.78
CA LEU A 62 -3.35 4.60 -11.30
C LEU A 62 -3.26 3.53 -10.20
N LEU A 63 -2.44 2.51 -10.42
CA LEU A 63 -2.23 1.40 -9.49
C LEU A 63 -0.83 1.48 -8.91
N GLU A 64 -0.77 1.60 -7.59
CA GLU A 64 0.44 1.53 -6.76
C GLU A 64 0.45 0.19 -6.02
N MET A 65 1.56 -0.52 -6.09
CA MET A 65 1.78 -1.79 -5.40
C MET A 65 2.88 -1.62 -4.37
N GLN A 66 2.55 -1.81 -3.08
CA GLN A 66 3.53 -1.66 -2.02
C GLN A 66 3.52 -2.87 -1.07
N GLY A 67 4.69 -3.45 -0.89
CA GLY A 67 4.90 -4.51 0.10
C GLY A 67 5.03 -3.95 1.51
N GLY A 68 5.26 -4.84 2.49
CA GLY A 68 5.55 -4.46 3.89
C GLY A 68 6.99 -4.76 4.32
N GLY A 69 7.87 -5.10 3.38
CA GLY A 69 9.12 -5.83 3.65
C GLY A 69 10.27 -5.07 4.33
N GLU A 70 10.05 -3.84 4.80
CA GLU A 70 11.08 -3.17 5.59
C GLU A 70 11.12 -3.79 6.99
N THR A 71 12.31 -4.20 7.44
CA THR A 71 12.51 -4.82 8.75
C THR A 71 13.66 -4.14 9.49
N SER A 72 13.53 -3.96 10.80
CA SER A 72 14.58 -3.40 11.66
C SER A 72 15.64 -4.42 12.04
N ASP A 73 15.41 -5.71 11.72
CA ASP A 73 16.22 -6.84 12.14
C ASP A 73 16.67 -7.67 10.91
N THR A 74 17.01 -7.02 9.79
CA THR A 74 17.45 -7.71 8.56
C THR A 74 18.57 -8.71 8.84
N LYS A 75 19.45 -8.40 9.79
CA LYS A 75 20.54 -9.29 10.22
C LYS A 75 20.04 -10.67 10.66
N LYS A 76 18.89 -10.78 11.35
CA LYS A 76 18.35 -12.09 11.76
C LYS A 76 17.93 -12.93 10.56
N ILE A 77 17.38 -12.30 9.52
CA ILE A 77 17.03 -12.97 8.27
C ILE A 77 18.31 -13.40 7.55
N SER A 78 19.31 -12.52 7.46
CA SER A 78 20.61 -12.84 6.88
C SER A 78 21.30 -13.99 7.60
N ASP A 79 21.36 -13.96 8.94
CA ASP A 79 21.97 -15.00 9.76
C ASP A 79 21.26 -16.34 9.59
N HIS A 80 19.91 -16.34 9.46
CA HIS A 80 19.14 -17.55 9.16
C HIS A 80 19.48 -18.16 7.80
N VAL A 81 19.57 -17.32 6.75
CA VAL A 81 19.91 -17.78 5.40
C VAL A 81 21.36 -18.26 5.33
N VAL A 82 22.29 -17.55 5.98
CA VAL A 82 23.72 -17.93 6.06
C VAL A 82 23.87 -19.23 6.85
N GLY A 83 23.20 -19.36 7.99
CA GLY A 83 23.21 -20.57 8.80
C GLY A 83 22.61 -21.77 8.05
N TRP A 84 21.51 -21.56 7.33
CA TRP A 84 20.92 -22.58 6.46
C TRP A 84 21.89 -23.03 5.35
N ALA A 85 22.56 -22.08 4.69
CA ALA A 85 23.51 -22.37 3.61
C ALA A 85 24.77 -23.10 4.09
N ALA A 86 25.11 -22.99 5.38
CA ALA A 86 26.25 -23.66 6.00
C ALA A 86 25.95 -25.08 6.52
N LEU A 87 24.70 -25.55 6.44
CA LEU A 87 24.34 -26.91 6.84
C LEU A 87 24.92 -27.96 5.88
N GLU A 88 25.34 -29.10 6.42
CA GLU A 88 25.78 -30.24 5.61
C GLU A 88 24.66 -30.78 4.71
N ASN A 89 23.41 -30.71 5.19
CA ASN A 89 22.20 -31.11 4.46
C ASN A 89 21.14 -29.99 4.56
N PRO A 90 21.24 -28.93 3.74
CA PRO A 90 20.28 -27.83 3.76
C PRO A 90 18.91 -28.29 3.27
N THR A 91 17.86 -28.02 4.04
CA THR A 91 16.48 -28.39 3.66
C THR A 91 15.56 -27.19 3.65
N ASN A 92 14.53 -27.24 2.78
CA ASN A 92 13.48 -26.22 2.77
C ASN A 92 12.69 -26.18 4.08
N ALA A 93 12.69 -27.25 4.88
CA ALA A 93 12.05 -27.25 6.19
C ALA A 93 12.74 -26.27 7.15
N VAL A 94 14.08 -26.21 7.14
CA VAL A 94 14.84 -25.24 7.94
C VAL A 94 14.68 -23.83 7.38
N LEU A 95 14.81 -23.65 6.06
CA LEU A 95 14.71 -22.33 5.45
C LEU A 95 13.34 -21.65 5.71
N ARG A 96 12.26 -22.43 5.80
CA ARG A 96 10.89 -21.95 6.04
C ARG A 96 10.59 -21.62 7.52
N GLN A 97 11.52 -21.83 8.44
CA GLN A 97 11.29 -21.46 9.83
C GLN A 97 11.10 -19.95 9.96
N SER A 98 10.10 -19.55 10.76
CA SER A 98 9.81 -18.14 10.99
C SER A 98 10.96 -17.47 11.75
N VAL A 99 11.49 -16.40 11.17
CA VAL A 99 12.49 -15.55 11.81
C VAL A 99 11.75 -14.41 12.51
N LYS A 100 12.04 -14.19 13.80
CA LYS A 100 11.51 -13.05 14.57
C LYS A 100 12.20 -11.74 14.19
N ALA A 101 11.93 -11.28 12.98
CA ALA A 101 12.33 -9.97 12.49
C ALA A 101 11.14 -9.01 12.63
N ASN A 102 11.35 -7.87 13.28
CA ASN A 102 10.29 -6.87 13.42
C ASN A 102 10.12 -6.11 12.09
N THR A 103 8.88 -5.80 11.73
CA THR A 103 8.53 -4.95 10.60
C THR A 103 8.76 -3.47 10.94
N LEU A 104 9.06 -2.66 9.93
CA LEU A 104 9.23 -1.20 10.01
C LEU A 104 8.08 -0.50 9.28
N GLU A 105 6.85 -0.75 9.73
CA GLU A 105 5.64 -0.24 9.07
C GLU A 105 5.60 1.30 9.08
N THR A 106 6.20 1.95 10.08
CA THR A 106 6.26 3.41 10.18
C THR A 106 7.04 4.04 9.02
N ASN A 107 8.10 3.39 8.53
CA ASN A 107 8.88 3.89 7.39
C ASN A 107 8.14 3.69 6.07
N ALA A 108 7.60 2.48 5.86
CA ALA A 108 6.76 2.18 4.70
C ALA A 108 5.55 3.14 4.64
N TRP A 109 4.95 3.43 5.79
CA TRP A 109 3.86 4.40 5.92
C TRP A 109 4.29 5.83 5.57
N ARG A 110 5.44 6.31 6.05
CA ARG A 110 5.95 7.65 5.70
C ARG A 110 6.11 7.81 4.19
N ARG A 111 6.67 6.79 3.52
CA ARG A 111 6.82 6.77 2.06
C ARG A 111 5.47 6.74 1.35
N GLN A 112 4.51 5.99 1.87
CA GLN A 112 3.18 5.94 1.29
C GLN A 112 2.42 7.27 1.44
N GLN A 113 2.54 7.99 2.55
CA GLN A 113 1.88 9.29 2.72
C GLN A 113 2.26 10.26 1.60
N GLU A 114 3.54 10.32 1.26
CA GLU A 114 4.02 11.13 0.13
C GLU A 114 3.40 10.68 -1.19
N GLN A 115 3.34 9.36 -1.44
CA GLN A 115 2.66 8.83 -2.63
C GLN A 115 1.18 9.16 -2.68
N PHE A 116 0.46 9.08 -1.54
CA PHE A 116 -0.94 9.46 -1.43
C PHE A 116 -1.12 10.92 -1.82
N LEU A 117 -0.37 11.84 -1.21
CA LEU A 117 -0.51 13.28 -1.41
C LEU A 117 -0.10 13.73 -2.81
N VAL A 118 1.03 13.23 -3.31
CA VAL A 118 1.59 13.66 -4.60
C VAL A 118 0.86 13.00 -5.76
N LYS A 119 0.86 11.67 -5.81
CA LYS A 119 0.31 10.93 -6.96
C LYS A 119 -1.20 10.98 -6.97
N GLY A 120 -1.82 10.90 -5.80
CA GLY A 120 -3.27 10.98 -5.66
C GLY A 120 -3.82 12.32 -6.14
N ASN A 121 -3.13 13.43 -5.88
CA ASN A 121 -3.58 14.76 -6.35
C ASN A 121 -3.56 14.87 -7.88
N VAL A 122 -2.54 14.34 -8.54
CA VAL A 122 -2.49 14.31 -10.02
C VAL A 122 -3.65 13.48 -10.59
N VAL A 123 -3.96 12.33 -9.98
CA VAL A 123 -5.07 11.48 -10.40
C VAL A 123 -6.42 12.17 -10.19
N ASP A 124 -6.62 12.81 -9.04
CA ASP A 124 -7.86 13.52 -8.70
C ASP A 124 -8.11 14.68 -9.68
N GLN A 125 -7.08 15.48 -9.97
CA GLN A 125 -7.16 16.60 -10.93
C GLN A 125 -7.41 16.15 -12.38
N THR A 126 -6.96 14.95 -12.75
CA THR A 126 -7.19 14.37 -14.08
C THR A 126 -8.51 13.61 -14.18
N GLY A 127 -9.25 13.46 -13.07
CA GLY A 127 -10.52 12.74 -13.02
C GLY A 127 -10.37 11.21 -13.11
N GLY A 128 -9.16 10.69 -12.83
CA GLY A 128 -8.89 9.26 -12.73
C GLY A 128 -9.26 8.68 -11.37
N LYS A 129 -8.96 7.40 -11.18
CA LYS A 129 -9.10 6.70 -9.90
C LYS A 129 -7.75 6.14 -9.47
N ILE A 130 -7.49 6.07 -8.16
CA ILE A 130 -6.25 5.53 -7.61
C ILE A 130 -6.51 4.27 -6.78
N VAL A 131 -5.68 3.25 -6.97
CA VAL A 131 -5.74 1.98 -6.25
C VAL A 131 -4.39 1.75 -5.60
N PHE A 132 -4.39 1.57 -4.28
CA PHE A 132 -3.21 1.17 -3.51
C PHE A 132 -3.33 -0.28 -3.11
N ALA A 133 -2.63 -1.14 -3.84
CA ALA A 133 -2.50 -2.57 -3.55
C ALA A 133 -1.38 -2.78 -2.51
N VAL A 134 -1.76 -3.15 -1.29
CA VAL A 134 -0.84 -3.17 -0.14
C VAL A 134 -0.82 -4.51 0.56
N GLY A 135 0.35 -4.97 1.03
CA GLY A 135 0.42 -6.17 1.86
C GLY A 135 -0.37 -6.04 3.16
N SER A 136 -0.97 -7.13 3.66
CA SER A 136 -1.84 -7.12 4.85
C SER A 136 -1.23 -6.46 6.09
N LEU A 137 0.08 -6.64 6.34
CA LEU A 137 0.77 -6.03 7.49
C LEU A 137 0.75 -4.50 7.42
N LEU A 138 1.03 -3.96 6.23
CA LEU A 138 0.99 -2.52 6.01
C LEU A 138 -0.46 -2.03 6.06
N TYR A 139 -1.39 -2.77 5.45
CA TYR A 139 -2.82 -2.47 5.55
C TYR A 139 -3.29 -2.35 7.01
N ASP A 140 -2.97 -3.32 7.86
CA ASP A 140 -3.41 -3.32 9.26
C ASP A 140 -2.83 -2.12 10.03
N TYR A 141 -1.63 -1.68 9.69
CA TYR A 141 -1.03 -0.46 10.23
C TYR A 141 -1.78 0.80 9.74
N LEU A 142 -2.07 0.90 8.44
CA LEU A 142 -2.85 1.98 7.83
C LEU A 142 -4.25 2.07 8.45
N TYR A 143 -4.93 0.94 8.54
CA TYR A 143 -6.30 0.83 8.99
C TYR A 143 -6.47 1.35 10.42
N LYS A 144 -5.52 1.08 11.32
CA LYS A 144 -5.54 1.63 12.70
C LYS A 144 -5.60 3.15 12.74
N ARG A 145 -5.01 3.82 11.75
CA ARG A 145 -5.02 5.29 11.65
C ARG A 145 -6.35 5.78 11.10
N ILE A 146 -6.87 5.12 10.06
CA ILE A 146 -8.07 5.57 9.32
C ILE A 146 -9.39 4.98 9.81
N ARG A 147 -9.40 4.02 10.73
CA ARG A 147 -10.64 3.35 11.20
C ARG A 147 -11.68 4.30 11.79
N ASN A 148 -11.24 5.44 12.32
CA ASN A 148 -12.13 6.45 12.91
C ASN A 148 -12.63 7.48 11.88
N ALA A 149 -12.22 7.37 10.63
CA ALA A 149 -12.48 8.36 9.59
C ALA A 149 -13.90 8.33 9.00
N SER A 150 -14.78 7.45 9.48
CA SER A 150 -16.13 7.24 8.93
C SER A 150 -16.17 7.20 7.40
N LEU A 151 -15.17 6.54 6.78
CA LEU A 151 -15.09 6.40 5.33
C LEU A 151 -16.28 5.59 4.85
N ARG A 152 -17.13 6.20 4.02
CA ARG A 152 -18.25 5.50 3.38
C ARG A 152 -17.69 4.49 2.37
N ASP A 153 -18.28 3.31 2.34
CA ASP A 153 -18.04 2.34 1.27
C ASP A 153 -18.75 2.80 -0.01
N LEU A 154 -17.95 3.06 -1.04
CA LEU A 154 -18.38 3.53 -2.35
C LEU A 154 -18.16 2.48 -3.44
N LYS A 155 -17.99 1.19 -3.12
CA LYS A 155 -17.72 0.13 -4.11
C LYS A 155 -18.69 0.13 -5.29
N LYS A 156 -19.99 0.34 -5.02
CA LYS A 156 -21.07 0.39 -6.04
C LYS A 156 -21.41 1.82 -6.52
N HIS A 157 -20.61 2.81 -6.12
CA HIS A 157 -20.81 4.23 -6.40
C HIS A 157 -19.57 4.83 -7.07
N ASN A 158 -19.55 6.15 -7.25
CA ASN A 158 -18.42 6.85 -7.87
C ASN A 158 -17.25 7.05 -6.87
N TRP A 159 -16.51 5.98 -6.59
CA TRP A 159 -15.29 6.03 -5.79
C TRP A 159 -14.12 6.61 -6.60
N THR A 160 -13.16 7.22 -5.91
CA THR A 160 -11.92 7.74 -6.51
C THR A 160 -10.65 7.15 -5.90
N LEU A 161 -10.76 6.51 -4.74
CA LEU A 161 -9.67 5.80 -4.06
C LEU A 161 -10.11 4.37 -3.67
N CYS A 162 -9.23 3.40 -3.89
CA CYS A 162 -9.36 2.05 -3.35
C CYS A 162 -8.09 1.67 -2.56
N LEU A 163 -8.26 1.22 -1.31
CA LEU A 163 -7.22 0.53 -0.56
C LEU A 163 -7.48 -0.97 -0.69
N LEU A 164 -6.57 -1.67 -1.38
CA LEU A 164 -6.72 -3.05 -1.80
C LEU A 164 -5.69 -3.94 -1.08
N PRO A 165 -6.00 -4.46 0.12
CA PRO A 165 -5.12 -5.39 0.80
C PRO A 165 -4.91 -6.68 -0.01
N ILE A 166 -3.66 -7.11 -0.09
CA ILE A 166 -3.21 -8.36 -0.69
C ILE A 166 -2.61 -9.23 0.40
N LYS A 167 -3.02 -10.48 0.47
CA LYS A 167 -2.52 -11.49 1.41
C LYS A 167 -1.99 -12.71 0.69
N GLU A 168 -1.11 -13.45 1.36
CA GLU A 168 -0.69 -14.77 0.89
C GLU A 168 -1.88 -15.73 0.95
N LYS A 169 -2.07 -16.50 -0.11
CA LYS A 169 -3.05 -17.57 -0.13
C LYS A 169 -2.47 -18.75 0.65
N THR A 170 -2.90 -18.91 1.88
CA THR A 170 -2.51 -20.05 2.73
C THR A 170 -3.29 -21.29 2.31
N GLU A 171 -2.91 -21.92 1.19
CA GLU A 171 -3.40 -23.25 0.84
C GLU A 171 -2.80 -24.30 1.79
N ARG A 172 -3.52 -25.40 2.04
CA ARG A 172 -3.03 -26.51 2.88
C ARG A 172 -1.82 -27.23 2.26
N THR A 173 -1.62 -27.11 0.95
CA THR A 173 -0.60 -27.81 0.21
C THR A 173 0.44 -26.82 -0.31
N ILE A 174 1.66 -26.89 0.23
CA ILE A 174 2.77 -26.02 -0.18
C ILE A 174 3.39 -26.61 -1.45
N ILE A 175 3.22 -25.94 -2.57
CA ILE A 175 3.75 -26.34 -3.88
C ILE A 175 4.98 -25.49 -4.20
N SER A 176 5.98 -26.06 -4.88
CA SER A 176 7.11 -25.28 -5.40
C SER A 176 6.62 -24.27 -6.45
N GLY A 177 7.07 -23.02 -6.35
CA GLY A 177 6.71 -21.96 -7.29
C GLY A 177 6.61 -20.59 -6.62
N PRO A 178 6.11 -19.58 -7.35
CA PRO A 178 5.82 -18.27 -6.79
C PRO A 178 4.83 -18.35 -5.62
N VAL A 179 4.96 -17.44 -4.67
CA VAL A 179 3.97 -17.28 -3.60
C VAL A 179 2.65 -16.85 -4.23
N ASN A 180 1.59 -17.62 -3.96
CA ASN A 180 0.26 -17.26 -4.41
C ASN A 180 -0.29 -16.18 -3.49
N PHE A 181 -0.78 -15.11 -4.08
CA PHE A 181 -1.39 -14.00 -3.38
C PHE A 181 -2.84 -13.84 -3.84
N GLU A 182 -3.68 -13.35 -2.95
CA GLU A 182 -5.09 -13.05 -3.22
C GLU A 182 -5.47 -11.70 -2.61
N ILE A 183 -6.55 -11.12 -3.12
CA ILE A 183 -7.14 -9.90 -2.57
C ILE A 183 -7.86 -10.27 -1.28
N ASP A 184 -7.62 -9.53 -0.21
CA ASP A 184 -8.34 -9.68 1.05
C ASP A 184 -9.65 -8.90 1.01
N GLU A 185 -10.65 -9.46 0.30
CA GLU A 185 -11.91 -8.78 -0.03
C GLU A 185 -12.65 -8.20 1.19
N GLU A 186 -12.54 -8.87 2.34
CA GLU A 186 -13.18 -8.46 3.60
C GLU A 186 -12.66 -7.13 4.14
N LYS A 187 -11.42 -6.77 3.80
CA LYS A 187 -10.75 -5.55 4.28
C LYS A 187 -10.72 -4.45 3.22
N VAL A 188 -11.23 -4.66 2.02
CA VAL A 188 -11.13 -3.63 0.98
C VAL A 188 -11.92 -2.37 1.34
N ILE A 189 -11.34 -1.21 1.08
CA ILE A 189 -12.02 0.08 1.23
C ILE A 189 -12.13 0.76 -0.13
N PHE A 190 -13.35 1.09 -0.55
CA PHE A 190 -13.62 2.00 -1.66
C PHE A 190 -14.14 3.31 -1.09
N THR A 191 -13.48 4.43 -1.39
CA THR A 191 -13.86 5.73 -0.83
C THR A 191 -13.49 6.89 -1.76
N ASN A 192 -13.70 8.12 -1.30
CA ASN A 192 -13.26 9.33 -1.98
C ASN A 192 -11.86 9.72 -1.53
N TYR A 193 -10.96 9.93 -2.50
CA TYR A 193 -9.59 10.36 -2.27
C TYR A 193 -9.51 11.62 -1.40
N SER A 194 -10.29 12.66 -1.71
CA SER A 194 -10.29 13.93 -0.95
C SER A 194 -10.69 13.75 0.51
N THR A 195 -11.69 12.91 0.79
CA THR A 195 -12.09 12.57 2.16
C THR A 195 -10.99 11.83 2.91
N PHE A 196 -10.35 10.87 2.24
CA PHE A 196 -9.24 10.13 2.80
C PHE A 196 -8.04 11.03 3.13
N VAL A 197 -7.62 11.90 2.20
CA VAL A 197 -6.50 12.83 2.43
C VAL A 197 -6.79 13.78 3.57
N ARG A 198 -7.98 14.38 3.62
CA ARG A 198 -8.39 15.24 4.72
C ARG A 198 -8.24 14.53 6.06
N PHE A 199 -8.67 13.27 6.14
CA PHE A 199 -8.51 12.51 7.36
C PHE A 199 -7.04 12.22 7.69
N LEU A 200 -6.19 11.97 6.68
CA LEU A 200 -4.76 11.80 6.92
C LEU A 200 -4.10 13.06 7.46
N THR A 201 -4.52 14.24 7.01
CA THR A 201 -3.98 15.53 7.46
C THR A 201 -4.57 15.97 8.81
N ASP A 202 -5.83 15.63 9.10
CA ASP A 202 -6.54 16.03 10.32
C ASP A 202 -6.22 15.11 11.53
N GLN A 203 -5.02 14.50 11.56
CA GLN A 203 -4.57 13.66 12.67
C GLN A 203 -4.12 14.49 13.88
N GLY A 204 -4.54 14.10 15.07
CA GLY A 204 -4.24 14.78 16.33
C GLY A 204 -5.48 15.40 16.96
N TYR A 205 -5.32 16.02 18.13
CA TYR A 205 -6.37 16.78 18.79
C TYR A 205 -5.73 17.99 19.49
N PRO A 206 -6.49 19.08 19.72
CA PRO A 206 -5.98 20.22 20.51
C PRO A 206 -5.52 19.74 21.88
N CYS A 207 -4.24 19.91 22.18
CA CYS A 207 -3.64 19.52 23.46
C CYS A 207 -2.85 20.73 24.00
N PRO A 208 -3.52 21.74 24.59
CA PRO A 208 -2.86 22.93 25.14
C PRO A 208 -1.79 22.59 26.18
N GLU A 209 -1.96 21.47 26.88
CA GLU A 209 -1.12 21.01 27.98
C GLU A 209 0.34 20.76 27.54
N ILE A 210 0.59 20.54 26.25
CA ILE A 210 1.97 20.40 25.73
C ILE A 210 2.72 21.74 25.69
N PHE A 211 1.99 22.86 25.79
CA PHE A 211 2.51 24.22 25.79
C PHE A 211 2.49 24.87 27.19
N GLU A 212 2.08 24.11 28.20
CA GLU A 212 1.98 24.54 29.60
C GLU A 212 2.98 23.73 30.46
N GLY A 213 3.30 24.24 31.65
CA GLY A 213 4.17 23.56 32.61
C GLY A 213 5.57 24.16 32.70
N VAL A 214 6.55 23.35 33.05
CA VAL A 214 7.92 23.83 33.36
C VAL A 214 8.80 23.75 32.12
N PHE A 215 9.26 24.91 31.66
CA PHE A 215 10.19 25.05 30.55
C PHE A 215 11.62 25.28 31.06
N THR A 216 12.59 24.71 30.35
CA THR A 216 14.00 25.04 30.52
C THR A 216 14.36 26.13 29.51
N LEU A 217 14.77 27.29 30.00
CA LEU A 217 15.28 28.39 29.20
C LEU A 217 16.67 28.05 28.66
N LEU A 218 17.08 28.71 27.57
CA LEU A 218 18.40 28.47 26.94
C LEU A 218 19.61 28.81 27.83
N ASN A 219 19.39 29.55 28.92
CA ASN A 219 20.39 29.81 29.96
C ASN A 219 20.37 28.76 31.09
N ASN A 220 19.70 27.62 30.87
CA ASN A 220 19.50 26.51 31.82
C ASN A 220 18.71 26.85 33.09
N THR A 221 18.01 27.99 33.13
CA THR A 221 17.06 28.30 34.21
C THR A 221 15.67 27.78 33.88
N THR A 222 14.85 27.50 34.90
CA THR A 222 13.48 26.98 34.71
C THR A 222 12.44 28.07 34.88
N ILE A 223 11.42 28.08 34.02
CA ILE A 223 10.22 28.93 34.14
C ILE A 223 8.97 28.05 34.08
N LYS A 224 7.93 28.40 34.84
CA LYS A 224 6.61 27.75 34.74
C LYS A 224 5.67 28.66 33.95
N VAL A 225 5.05 28.11 32.91
CA VAL A 225 4.01 28.75 32.08
C VAL A 225 2.68 28.08 32.37
#